data_AF-A0A2T3NX72-F1
#
_entry.id   AF-A0A2T3NX72-F1
#
_cell.length_a   1.000
_cell.length_b   1.000
_cell.length_c   1.000
_cell.angle_alpha   90.00
_cell.angle_beta   90.00
_cell.angle_gamma   90.00
#
_symmetry.space_group_name_H-M   'P 1'
#
loop_
_entity.id
_entity.type
_entity.pdbx_description
1 polymer ?
#
loop_
_entity_poly.entity_id
_entity_poly.type
_entity_poly.pdbx_seq_one_letter_code
_entity_poly.pdbx_strand_id
1 'polypeptide(L)'
;MVTTGTNEERMATFMPYKDFPMGANIAWQLFKNSDDKYAVRMLHNERIVNFQIDGCMDTELCEWDKVNEFYAQPEYSVMPERVPEPGKEKETKKEELVTNF
;
A
#
# COMPACT_ATOMS: atom_id res chain seq x y z
N MET A 1 -9.70 4.10 -8.05
CA MET A 1 -10.77 4.82 -7.32
C MET A 1 -10.21 5.00 -5.92
N VAL A 2 -9.61 6.15 -5.63
CA VAL A 2 -9.13 6.42 -4.26
C VAL A 2 -10.20 7.24 -3.59
N THR A 3 -10.59 6.77 -2.42
CA THR A 3 -11.56 7.43 -1.57
C THR A 3 -10.84 8.56 -0.81
N THR A 4 -10.69 9.71 -1.45
CA THR A 4 -10.38 10.96 -0.74
C THR A 4 -11.62 11.41 0.03
N GLY A 5 -11.43 12.04 1.18
CA GLY A 5 -12.54 12.46 2.04
C GLY A 5 -12.55 11.84 3.44
N THR A 6 -13.54 12.23 4.24
CA THR A 6 -13.83 11.64 5.56
C THR A 6 -14.16 10.15 5.43
N ASN A 7 -14.04 9.37 6.51
CA ASN A 7 -14.39 7.94 6.45
C ASN A 7 -15.81 7.69 5.90
N GLU A 8 -16.75 8.61 6.11
CA GLU A 8 -18.09 8.53 5.55
C GLU A 8 -18.08 8.65 4.02
N GLU A 9 -17.33 9.60 3.45
CA GLU A 9 -17.18 9.78 1.99
C GLU A 9 -16.50 8.56 1.36
N ARG A 10 -15.56 7.95 2.08
CA ARG A 10 -14.90 6.71 1.65
C ARG A 10 -15.88 5.54 1.59
N MET A 11 -16.66 5.35 2.65
CA MET A 11 -17.66 4.29 2.70
C MET A 11 -18.82 4.52 1.72
N ALA A 12 -19.14 5.77 1.39
CA ALA A 12 -20.16 6.11 0.40
C ALA A 12 -19.76 5.76 -1.05
N THR A 13 -18.46 5.76 -1.34
CA THR A 13 -17.92 5.49 -2.69
C THR A 13 -17.34 4.09 -2.85
N PHE A 14 -17.11 3.38 -1.73
CA PHE A 14 -16.66 2.01 -1.68
C PHE A 14 -17.74 1.04 -2.18
N MET A 15 -17.43 0.29 -3.22
CA MET A 15 -18.35 -0.69 -3.81
C MET A 15 -17.64 -2.05 -3.87
N PRO A 16 -17.89 -2.95 -2.89
CA PRO A 16 -17.13 -4.21 -2.75
C PRO A 16 -17.05 -5.04 -4.03
N TYR A 17 -18.15 -5.12 -4.80
CA TYR A 17 -18.21 -5.88 -6.04
C TYR A 17 -17.39 -5.28 -7.20
N LYS A 18 -17.10 -3.98 -7.13
CA LYS A 18 -16.33 -3.23 -8.14
C LYS A 18 -14.87 -3.12 -7.74
N ASP A 19 -14.61 -2.91 -6.45
CA ASP A 19 -13.27 -2.73 -5.92
C ASP A 19 -12.59 -4.08 -5.66
N PHE A 20 -13.35 -5.10 -5.21
CA PHE A 20 -12.87 -6.44 -4.87
C PHE A 20 -13.69 -7.57 -5.52
N PRO A 21 -13.86 -7.60 -6.85
CA PRO A 21 -14.44 -8.76 -7.53
C PRO A 21 -13.59 -10.02 -7.31
N MET A 22 -14.12 -11.20 -7.65
CA MET A 22 -13.32 -12.42 -7.71
C MET A 22 -12.16 -12.23 -8.69
N GLY A 23 -10.92 -12.44 -8.25
CA GLY A 23 -9.73 -12.16 -9.04
C GLY A 23 -9.28 -10.69 -9.03
N ALA A 24 -9.79 -9.89 -8.09
CA ALA A 24 -9.32 -8.53 -7.87
C ALA A 24 -7.80 -8.49 -7.70
N ASN A 25 -7.17 -7.51 -8.33
CA ASN A 25 -5.71 -7.40 -8.36
C ASN A 25 -5.26 -5.95 -8.35
N ILE A 26 -4.07 -5.75 -7.77
CA ILE A 26 -3.27 -4.55 -7.91
C ILE A 26 -1.97 -4.97 -8.57
N ALA A 27 -1.60 -4.33 -9.66
CA ALA A 27 -0.35 -4.61 -10.37
C ALA A 27 0.43 -3.32 -10.59
N TRP A 28 1.73 -3.36 -10.33
CA TRP A 28 2.65 -2.28 -10.67
C TRP A 28 3.51 -2.75 -11.83
N GLN A 29 3.53 -1.97 -12.90
CA GLN A 29 4.31 -2.29 -14.10
C GLN A 29 5.44 -1.28 -14.21
N LEU A 30 6.68 -1.79 -14.12
CA LEU A 30 7.89 -1.00 -14.23
C LEU A 30 8.39 -0.98 -15.68
N PHE A 31 8.76 0.20 -16.15
CA PHE A 31 9.32 0.46 -17.46
C PHE A 31 10.69 1.09 -17.29
N LYS A 32 11.63 0.72 -18.16
CA LYS A 32 12.96 1.29 -18.22
C LYS A 32 13.10 2.09 -19.51
N ASN A 33 13.49 3.36 -19.42
CA ASN A 33 13.69 4.20 -20.61
C ASN A 33 15.13 4.07 -21.16
N SER A 34 15.44 4.81 -22.22
CA SER A 34 16.77 4.83 -22.85
C SER A 34 17.89 5.38 -21.96
N ASP A 35 17.53 6.16 -20.94
CA ASP A 35 18.46 6.82 -20.01
C ASP A 35 18.64 5.99 -18.72
N ASP A 36 18.27 4.71 -18.75
CA ASP A 36 18.26 3.80 -17.60
C ASP A 36 17.39 4.24 -16.41
N LYS A 37 16.48 5.19 -16.62
CA LYS A 37 15.52 5.63 -15.59
C LYS A 37 14.28 4.73 -15.59
N TYR A 38 13.75 4.48 -14.39
CA TYR A 38 12.56 3.68 -14.21
C TYR A 38 11.31 4.57 -14.07
N ALA A 39 10.26 4.17 -14.78
CA ALA A 39 8.91 4.69 -14.60
C ALA A 39 7.98 3.54 -14.18
N VAL A 40 6.91 3.85 -13.46
CA VAL A 40 5.94 2.88 -12.98
C VAL A 40 4.52 3.34 -13.27
N ARG A 41 3.64 2.41 -13.62
CA ARG A 41 2.18 2.62 -13.63
C ARG A 41 1.48 1.62 -12.73
N MET A 42 0.37 2.06 -12.12
CA MET A 42 -0.48 1.22 -11.28
C MET A 42 -1.73 0.78 -12.06
N LEU A 43 -2.06 -0.50 -11.93
CA LEU A 43 -3.32 -1.07 -12.37
C LEU A 43 -4.13 -1.52 -11.16
N HIS A 44 -5.41 -1.18 -11.14
CA HIS A 44 -6.40 -1.72 -10.21
C HIS A 44 -7.47 -2.42 -11.01
N ASN A 45 -7.59 -3.74 -10.85
CA ASN A 45 -8.46 -4.60 -11.65
C ASN A 45 -8.25 -4.36 -13.16
N GLU A 46 -6.98 -4.41 -13.58
CA GLU A 46 -6.50 -4.19 -14.96
C GLU A 46 -6.77 -2.80 -15.56
N ARG A 47 -7.29 -1.86 -14.77
CA ARG A 47 -7.51 -0.47 -15.20
C ARG A 47 -6.41 0.43 -14.67
N ILE A 48 -5.92 1.33 -15.52
CA ILE A 48 -4.94 2.35 -15.12
C ILE A 48 -5.54 3.22 -14.03
N VAL A 49 -4.79 3.39 -12.95
CA VAL A 49 -5.08 4.32 -11.87
C VAL A 49 -3.83 5.13 -11.57
N ASN A 50 -4.01 6.44 -11.39
CA ASN A 50 -2.89 7.33 -11.13
C ASN A 50 -2.48 7.25 -9.67
N PHE A 51 -1.17 7.36 -9.43
CA PHE A 51 -0.62 7.47 -8.09
C PHE A 51 -1.12 8.76 -7.44
N GLN A 52 -1.53 8.69 -6.18
CA GLN A 52 -1.95 9.86 -5.40
C GLN A 52 -0.72 10.53 -4.77
N ILE A 53 0.25 10.87 -5.63
CA ILE A 53 1.52 11.49 -5.27
C ILE A 53 1.61 12.78 -6.09
N ASP A 54 2.05 13.87 -5.46
CA ASP A 54 2.19 15.15 -6.14
C ASP A 54 3.08 15.03 -7.38
N GLY A 55 2.59 15.54 -8.52
CA GLY A 55 3.24 15.39 -9.81
C GLY A 55 3.00 14.05 -10.52
N CYS A 56 2.24 13.12 -9.93
CA CYS A 56 1.83 11.85 -10.54
C CYS A 56 0.30 11.66 -10.65
N MET A 57 -0.50 12.62 -10.16
CA MET A 57 -1.96 12.53 -10.15
C MET A 57 -2.60 12.64 -11.55
N ASP A 58 -1.95 13.33 -12.49
CA ASP A 58 -2.47 13.60 -13.85
C ASP A 58 -1.71 12.83 -14.94
N THR A 59 -0.86 11.87 -14.55
CA THR A 59 -0.05 11.07 -15.47
C THR A 59 -0.19 9.58 -15.17
N GLU A 60 -0.27 8.77 -16.23
CA GLU A 60 -0.34 7.31 -16.14
C GLU A 60 1.00 6.69 -15.70
N LEU A 61 2.11 7.39 -15.97
CA LEU A 61 3.47 6.97 -15.62
C LEU A 61 4.06 7.94 -14.59
N CYS A 62 4.54 7.40 -13.48
CA CYS A 62 5.24 8.13 -12.43
C CYS A 62 6.71 7.69 -12.39
N GLU A 63 7.61 8.60 -12.03
CA GLU A 63 9.02 8.23 -11.80
C GLU A 63 9.12 7.28 -10.61
N TRP A 64 9.85 6.17 -10.78
CA TRP A 64 9.98 5.15 -9.74
C TRP A 64 10.54 5.72 -8.43
N ASP A 65 11.53 6.60 -8.51
CA ASP A 65 12.18 7.17 -7.33
C ASP A 65 11.18 7.94 -6.45
N LYS A 66 10.25 8.69 -7.05
CA LYS A 66 9.18 9.40 -6.33
C LYS A 66 8.22 8.44 -5.64
N VAL A 67 7.84 7.37 -6.33
CA VAL A 67 6.96 6.33 -5.76
C VAL A 67 7.65 5.62 -4.60
N ASN A 68 8.91 5.24 -4.78
CA ASN A 68 9.71 4.56 -3.78
C ASN A 68 9.92 5.42 -2.54
N GLU A 69 10.22 6.71 -2.69
CA GLU A 69 10.36 7.65 -1.59
C GLU A 69 9.04 7.84 -0.83
N PHE A 70 7.92 7.99 -1.54
CA PHE A 70 6.60 8.17 -0.92
C PHE A 70 6.19 6.96 -0.06
N TYR A 71 6.35 5.74 -0.59
CA TYR A 71 5.94 4.52 0.13
C TYR A 71 7.00 4.00 1.12
N ALA A 72 8.22 4.54 1.12
CA ALA A 72 9.23 4.26 2.15
C ALA A 72 8.92 4.94 3.50
N GLN A 73 7.90 5.81 3.56
CA GLN A 73 7.52 6.50 4.80
C GLN A 73 6.97 5.51 5.84
N PRO A 74 7.19 5.76 7.15
CA PRO A 74 6.77 4.85 8.21
C PRO A 74 5.26 4.55 8.21
N GLU A 75 4.40 5.50 7.81
CA GLU A 75 2.94 5.28 7.79
C GLU A 75 2.51 4.21 6.79
N TYR A 76 3.32 3.96 5.76
CA TYR A 76 3.09 2.93 4.73
C TYR A 76 3.94 1.68 4.93
N SER A 77 4.95 1.75 5.80
CA SER A 77 5.88 0.64 6.09
C SER A 77 5.35 -0.34 7.14
N VAL A 78 4.08 -0.22 7.54
CA VAL A 78 3.46 -1.14 8.49
C VAL A 78 3.32 -2.52 7.85
N MET A 79 4.26 -3.41 8.13
CA MET A 79 3.97 -4.84 8.10
C MET A 79 2.77 -5.05 9.03
N PRO A 80 1.70 -5.75 8.62
CA PRO A 80 0.63 -6.06 9.54
C PRO A 80 1.25 -6.76 10.75
N GLU A 81 1.04 -6.21 11.96
CA GLU A 81 1.22 -7.00 13.18
C GLU A 81 0.51 -8.32 12.92
N ARG A 82 1.24 -9.44 13.08
CA ARG A 82 0.65 -10.77 12.91
C ARG A 82 -0.61 -10.79 13.76
N VAL A 83 -1.79 -10.81 13.13
CA VAL A 83 -3.04 -11.02 13.83
C VAL A 83 -2.85 -12.32 14.61
N PRO A 84 -2.87 -12.30 15.96
CA PRO A 84 -2.69 -13.52 16.71
C PRO A 84 -3.80 -14.48 16.27
N GLU A 85 -3.41 -15.67 15.81
CA GLU A 85 -4.37 -16.73 15.52
C GLU A 85 -5.27 -16.92 16.74
N PRO A 86 -6.60 -16.95 16.59
CA PRO A 86 -7.49 -17.20 17.71
C PRO A 86 -7.16 -18.57 18.30
N GLY A 87 -6.51 -18.59 19.47
CA GLY A 87 -6.14 -19.81 20.18
C GLY A 87 -4.72 -19.89 20.76
N LYS A 88 -3.84 -18.90 20.55
CA LYS A 88 -2.52 -18.86 21.21
C LYS A 88 -2.43 -17.72 22.22
N GLU A 89 -3.04 -17.90 23.39
CA GLU A 89 -2.77 -17.04 24.54
C GLU A 89 -1.41 -17.37 25.18
N LYS A 90 -0.53 -16.35 25.19
CA LYS A 90 0.42 -15.99 26.27
C LYS A 90 1.47 -17.02 26.70
N GLU A 91 2.62 -16.99 26.03
CA GLU A 91 3.92 -17.28 26.66
C GLU A 91 4.93 -16.18 26.27
N THR A 92 4.76 -14.98 26.82
CA THR A 92 5.81 -13.95 26.74
C THR A 92 5.70 -12.98 27.92
N LYS A 93 5.72 -13.53 29.13
CA LYS A 93 6.02 -12.78 30.35
C LYS A 93 6.82 -13.68 31.27
N LYS A 94 8.15 -13.76 31.07
CA LYS A 94 9.08 -14.24 32.12
C LYS A 94 10.58 -13.97 31.94
N GLU A 95 11.07 -13.30 30.89
CA GLU A 95 12.53 -13.10 30.73
C GLU A 95 13.04 -11.66 30.88
N GLU A 96 12.22 -10.68 31.26
CA GLU A 96 12.72 -9.36 31.68
C GLU A 96 12.73 -9.25 33.20
N LEU A 97 13.64 -9.97 33.86
CA LEU A 97 13.99 -9.70 35.26
C LEU A 97 15.33 -10.32 35.67
N VAL A 98 16.34 -10.34 34.80
CA VAL A 98 17.75 -10.50 35.23
C VAL A 98 18.66 -9.74 34.26
N THR A 99 18.92 -8.47 34.54
CA THR A 99 20.24 -7.79 34.40
C THR A 99 20.07 -6.28 34.61
N ASN A 100 20.04 -5.86 35.88
CA ASN A 100 20.60 -4.56 36.27
C ASN A 100 21.78 -4.92 37.19
N PHE A 101 22.98 -4.86 36.64
CA PHE A 101 24.21 -4.69 37.40
C PHE A 101 24.51 -3.19 37.47
#